data_AF-A0A9D3LSP5-F1
#
_entry.id   AF-A0A9D3LSP5-F1
#
_cell.length_a   1.000
_cell.length_b   1.000
_cell.length_c   1.000
_cell.angle_alpha   90.00
_cell.angle_beta   90.00
_cell.angle_gamma   90.00
#
_symmetry.space_group_name_H-M   'P 1'
#
loop_
_entity.id
_entity.type
_entity.pdbx_description
1 polymer ?
#
loop_
_entity_poly.entity_id
_entity_poly.type
_entity_poly.pdbx_seq_one_letter_code
_entity_poly.pdbx_strand_id
1 'polypeptide(L)'
;MWSIGVLTFIMLSGRLPFQEKDTQETEAKIQVARFDLSKLYPNVSQSASLFLKKILCSYPWARPTIKDCFNNSWLQDAYLMKLRRQTLTFTTTRLKEFLVDHQRHRSEVATKHKVLLRSYQSTPQTPTTPTTPGTK
;
A
#
# COMPACT_ATOMS: atom_id res chain seq x y z
N MET A 1 15.39 -4.11 -4.60
CA MET A 1 15.89 -3.02 -3.74
C MET A 1 14.89 -1.89 -3.57
N TRP A 2 14.44 -1.23 -4.64
CA TRP A 2 13.46 -0.13 -4.56
C TRP A 2 12.20 -0.50 -3.74
N SER A 3 11.55 -1.62 -4.06
CA SER A 3 10.36 -2.08 -3.34
C SER A 3 10.61 -2.34 -1.86
N ILE A 4 11.80 -2.81 -1.48
CA ILE A 4 12.21 -2.98 -0.08
C ILE A 4 12.32 -1.62 0.59
N GLY A 5 12.88 -0.61 -0.09
CA GLY A 5 12.91 0.77 0.38
C GLY A 5 11.52 1.34 0.61
N VAL A 6 10.60 1.14 -0.34
CA VAL A 6 9.21 1.59 -0.23
C VAL A 6 8.51 0.92 0.95
N LEU A 7 8.63 -0.40 1.07
CA LEU A 7 8.07 -1.16 2.21
C LEU A 7 8.65 -0.68 3.53
N THR A 8 9.96 -0.47 3.60
CA THR A 8 10.64 0.02 4.80
C THR A 8 10.14 1.40 5.20
N PHE A 9 9.94 2.31 4.23
CA PHE A 9 9.38 3.63 4.49
C PHE A 9 7.95 3.52 5.05
N ILE A 10 7.11 2.64 4.49
CA ILE A 10 5.76 2.39 5.00
C ILE A 10 5.84 1.86 6.43
N MET A 11 6.71 0.90 6.74
CA MET A 11 6.86 0.37 8.10
C MET A 11 7.33 1.42 9.12
N LEU A 12 8.11 2.41 8.68
CA LEU A 12 8.64 3.48 9.55
C LEU A 12 7.82 4.77 9.52
N SER A 13 6.69 4.81 8.82
CA SER A 13 5.83 6.02 8.74
C SER A 13 4.32 5.74 8.68
N GLY A 14 3.88 4.56 8.31
CA GLY A 14 2.50 4.29 7.92
C GLY A 14 2.00 5.14 6.74
N ARG A 15 2.89 5.57 5.83
CA ARG A 15 2.56 6.38 4.65
C ARG A 15 3.34 5.91 3.43
N LEU A 16 2.84 6.22 2.23
CA LEU A 16 3.58 6.02 0.99
C LEU A 16 4.65 7.12 0.79
N PRO A 17 5.86 6.78 0.29
CA PRO A 17 6.95 7.74 0.15
C PRO A 17 6.71 8.81 -0.93
N PHE A 18 5.96 8.48 -2.00
CA PHE A 18 5.81 9.33 -3.20
C PHE A 18 4.37 9.71 -3.53
N GLN A 19 3.39 9.36 -2.69
CA GLN A 19 1.98 9.56 -3.02
C GLN A 19 1.59 11.04 -2.94
N GLU A 20 1.05 11.55 -4.04
CA GLU A 20 0.39 12.84 -4.16
C GLU A 20 -1.04 12.69 -4.70
N LYS A 21 -1.79 13.80 -4.78
CA LYS A 21 -3.16 13.80 -5.33
C LYS A 21 -3.15 13.57 -6.84
N ASP A 22 -2.19 14.18 -7.53
CA ASP A 22 -1.99 13.99 -8.96
C ASP A 22 -1.01 12.85 -9.23
N THR A 23 -1.36 12.02 -10.20
CA THR A 23 -0.53 10.95 -10.72
C THR A 23 0.76 11.48 -11.36
N GLN A 24 0.72 12.61 -12.07
CA GLN A 24 1.93 13.17 -12.70
C GLN A 24 2.92 13.67 -11.64
N GLU A 25 2.44 14.31 -10.57
CA GLU A 25 3.28 14.70 -9.44
C GLU A 25 3.89 13.49 -8.72
N THR A 26 3.11 12.42 -8.55
CA THR A 26 3.58 11.15 -7.98
C THR A 26 4.70 10.55 -8.83
N GLU A 27 4.51 10.49 -10.15
CA GLU A 27 5.53 10.02 -11.11
C GLU A 27 6.79 10.88 -11.09
N ALA A 28 6.64 12.21 -11.07
CA ALA A 28 7.76 13.14 -10.98
C ALA A 28 8.58 12.89 -9.70
N LYS A 29 7.92 12.72 -8.54
CA LYS A 29 8.60 12.38 -7.28
C LYS A 29 9.31 11.04 -7.31
N ILE A 30 8.73 10.03 -7.96
CA ILE A 30 9.36 8.73 -8.17
C ILE A 30 10.63 8.87 -9.01
N GLN A 31 10.57 9.61 -10.11
CA GLN A 31 11.70 9.80 -11.03
C GLN A 31 12.90 10.45 -10.32
N VAL A 32 12.68 11.49 -9.53
CA VAL A 32 13.75 12.15 -8.76
C VAL A 32 14.03 11.52 -7.39
N ALA A 33 13.30 10.44 -7.04
CA ALA A 33 13.33 9.77 -5.74
C ALA A 33 13.20 10.73 -4.53
N ARG A 34 12.32 11.73 -4.64
CA ARG A 34 12.12 12.74 -3.59
C ARG A 34 10.99 12.31 -2.66
N PHE A 35 11.36 11.96 -1.43
CA PHE A 35 10.43 11.63 -0.35
C PHE A 35 10.77 12.44 0.91
N ASP A 36 9.78 12.57 1.79
CA ASP A 36 9.89 13.41 2.99
C ASP A 36 10.13 12.57 4.25
N LEU A 37 11.31 12.72 4.84
CA LEU A 37 11.70 12.03 6.07
C LEU A 37 10.97 12.56 7.31
N SER A 38 10.40 13.77 7.26
CA SER A 38 9.60 14.29 8.37
C SER A 38 8.32 13.47 8.59
N LYS A 39 7.88 12.71 7.57
CA LYS A 39 6.73 11.80 7.67
C LYS A 39 7.03 10.54 8.49
N LEU A 40 8.27 10.25 8.84
CA LEU A 40 8.61 9.09 9.68
C LEU A 40 8.00 9.20 11.08
N TYR A 41 7.94 8.09 11.82
CA TYR A 41 7.52 8.12 13.22
C TYR A 41 8.50 8.92 14.10
N PRO A 42 8.03 9.55 15.18
CA PRO A 42 8.90 10.04 16.24
C PRO A 42 9.77 8.89 16.75
N ASN A 43 11.06 9.15 16.98
CA ASN A 43 12.08 8.17 17.42
C ASN A 43 12.61 7.20 16.36
N VAL A 44 12.31 7.37 15.07
CA VAL A 44 13.04 6.61 14.04
C VAL A 44 14.53 6.98 14.09
N SER A 45 15.40 5.98 14.23
CA SER A 45 16.84 6.18 14.34
C SER A 45 17.42 6.87 13.10
N GLN A 46 18.46 7.69 13.29
CA GLN A 46 19.20 8.30 12.19
C GLN A 46 19.75 7.27 11.20
N SER A 47 20.18 6.09 11.66
CA SER A 47 20.69 5.02 10.81
C SER A 47 19.61 4.44 9.87
N ALA A 48 18.36 4.32 10.33
CA ALA A 48 17.21 3.98 9.49
C ALA A 48 16.97 5.02 8.39
N SER A 49 16.98 6.31 8.75
CA SER A 49 16.79 7.41 7.81
C SER A 49 17.90 7.44 6.73
N LEU A 50 19.15 7.17 7.12
CA LEU A 50 20.28 7.04 6.19
C LEU A 50 20.14 5.81 5.29
N PHE A 51 19.67 4.69 5.83
CA PHE A 51 19.37 3.50 5.03
C PHE A 51 18.32 3.80 3.96
N LEU A 52 17.22 4.48 4.32
CA LEU A 52 16.17 4.90 3.40
C LEU A 52 16.72 5.76 2.26
N LYS A 53 17.54 6.76 2.56
CA LYS A 53 18.19 7.62 1.54
C LYS A 53 19.04 6.81 0.55
N LYS A 54 19.76 5.78 1.03
CA LYS A 54 20.60 4.93 0.17
C LYS A 54 19.77 3.99 -0.71
N ILE A 55 18.76 3.34 -0.15
CA ILE A 55 17.99 2.31 -0.86
C ILE A 55 16.97 2.91 -1.84
N LEU A 56 16.41 4.09 -1.53
CA LEU A 56 15.53 4.87 -2.40
C LEU A 56 16.32 5.91 -3.19
N CYS A 57 17.42 5.48 -3.84
CA CYS A 57 18.16 6.31 -4.78
C CYS A 57 17.50 6.28 -6.16
N SER A 58 17.41 7.42 -6.84
CA SER A 58 16.88 7.51 -8.21
C SER A 58 17.68 6.60 -9.16
N TYR A 59 19.01 6.67 -9.09
CA TYR A 59 19.92 5.86 -9.92
C TYR A 59 19.96 4.39 -9.48
N PRO A 60 19.52 3.44 -10.33
CA PRO A 60 19.45 2.03 -9.95
C PRO A 60 20.79 1.41 -9.57
N TRP A 61 21.88 1.79 -10.25
CA TRP A 61 23.24 1.28 -10.01
C TRP A 61 23.87 1.80 -8.71
N ALA A 62 23.37 2.91 -8.18
CA ALA A 62 23.83 3.47 -6.90
C ALA A 62 23.08 2.87 -5.70
N ARG A 63 22.02 2.08 -5.94
CA ARG A 63 21.29 1.42 -4.86
C ARG A 63 22.17 0.30 -4.28
N PRO A 64 22.16 0.11 -2.95
CA PRO A 64 22.89 -0.98 -2.31
C PRO A 64 22.40 -2.32 -2.85
N THR A 65 23.32 -3.27 -3.01
CA THR A 65 22.96 -4.67 -3.25
C THR A 65 22.31 -5.28 -1.99
N ILE A 66 21.73 -6.47 -2.14
CA ILE A 66 21.22 -7.23 -0.99
C ILE A 66 22.34 -7.47 0.04
N LYS A 67 23.54 -7.82 -0.42
CA LYS A 67 24.72 -8.02 0.43
C LYS A 67 25.09 -6.75 1.19
N ASP A 68 25.06 -5.59 0.52
CA ASP A 68 25.33 -4.30 1.17
C ASP A 68 24.27 -3.96 2.22
N CYS A 69 23.00 -4.30 1.98
CA CYS A 69 21.94 -4.12 2.96
C CYS A 69 22.14 -4.99 4.20
N PHE A 70 22.52 -6.26 4.05
CA PHE A 70 22.85 -7.13 5.20
C PHE A 70 24.08 -6.64 5.98
N ASN A 71 25.04 -6.02 5.29
CA ASN A 71 26.20 -5.41 5.94
C ASN A 71 25.93 -4.03 6.53
N ASN A 72 24.73 -3.46 6.32
CA ASN A 72 24.37 -2.18 6.89
C ASN A 72 24.14 -2.31 8.41
N SER A 73 24.85 -1.49 9.20
CA SER A 73 24.79 -1.52 10.66
C SER A 73 23.37 -1.37 11.23
N TRP A 74 22.46 -0.73 10.52
CA TRP A 74 21.06 -0.63 10.93
C TRP A 74 20.33 -1.98 10.90
N LEU A 75 20.59 -2.80 9.88
CA LEU A 75 19.98 -4.11 9.67
C LEU A 75 20.77 -5.26 10.29
N GLN A 76 22.03 -5.03 10.67
CA GLN A 76 22.85 -6.06 11.28
C GLN A 76 22.23 -6.61 12.57
N ASP A 77 22.40 -7.92 12.74
CA ASP A 77 21.91 -8.67 13.90
C ASP A 77 22.93 -8.72 15.06
N ALA A 78 23.75 -7.67 15.18
CA ALA A 78 24.62 -7.52 16.34
C ALA A 78 23.79 -7.21 17.60
N TYR A 79 24.17 -7.81 18.74
CA TYR A 79 23.47 -7.64 20.02
C TYR A 79 23.23 -6.17 20.38
N LEU A 80 24.26 -5.32 20.24
CA LEU A 80 24.15 -3.89 20.52
C LEU A 80 23.18 -3.16 19.59
N MET A 81 23.06 -3.58 18.33
CA MET A 81 22.11 -2.99 17.39
C MET A 81 20.68 -3.42 17.73
N LYS A 82 20.48 -4.66 18.17
CA LYS A 82 19.18 -5.13 18.69
C LYS A 82 18.72 -4.30 19.89
N LEU A 83 19.58 -4.12 20.90
CA LEU A 83 19.27 -3.32 22.08
C LEU A 83 18.89 -1.88 21.71
N ARG A 84 19.66 -1.24 20.83
CA ARG A 84 19.36 0.13 20.36
C ARG A 84 18.03 0.23 19.64
N ARG A 85 17.60 -0.79 18.88
CA ARG A 85 16.30 -0.79 18.20
C ARG A 85 15.15 -1.00 19.19
N GLN A 86 15.35 -1.82 20.22
CA GLN A 86 14.33 -2.10 21.24
C GLN A 86 13.95 -0.87 22.05
N THR A 87 14.85 0.09 22.22
CA THR A 87 14.56 1.37 22.89
C THR A 87 13.79 2.36 22.01
N LEU A 88 13.65 2.09 20.70
CA LEU A 88 13.02 2.98 19.72
C LEU A 88 11.63 2.47 19.36
N THR A 89 10.73 2.53 20.33
CA THR A 89 9.33 2.13 20.14
C THR A 89 8.49 3.32 19.66
N PHE A 90 7.56 3.06 18.76
CA PHE A 90 6.56 4.02 18.31
C PHE A 90 5.20 3.34 18.15
N THR A 91 4.13 4.12 18.28
CA THR A 91 2.76 3.62 18.08
C THR A 91 2.49 3.38 16.60
N THR A 92 2.04 2.17 16.27
CA THR A 92 1.78 1.75 14.88
C THR A 92 0.38 2.13 14.40
N THR A 93 -0.28 3.12 15.02
CA THR A 93 -1.64 3.56 14.66
C THR A 93 -1.75 3.94 13.19
N ARG A 94 -0.78 4.72 12.67
CA ARG A 94 -0.72 5.11 11.25
C ARG A 94 -0.60 3.93 10.29
N LEU A 95 0.00 2.81 10.71
CA LEU A 95 0.07 1.59 9.89
C LEU A 95 -1.28 0.88 9.82
N LYS A 96 -2.04 0.86 10.93
CA LYS A 96 -3.40 0.32 10.94
C LYS A 96 -4.30 1.13 10.00
N GLU A 97 -4.26 2.46 10.10
CA GLU A 97 -4.97 3.37 9.20
C GLU A 97 -4.62 3.09 7.73
N PHE A 98 -3.31 3.02 7.42
CA PHE A 98 -2.84 2.70 6.08
C PHE A 98 -3.42 1.39 5.52
N LEU A 99 -3.46 0.32 6.32
CA LEU A 99 -4.02 -0.96 5.91
C LEU A 99 -5.53 -0.90 5.67
N VAL A 100 -6.27 -0.21 6.55
CA VAL A 100 -7.72 -0.03 6.40
C VAL A 100 -8.04 0.72 5.12
N ASP A 101 -7.34 1.83 4.85
CA ASP A 101 -7.54 2.64 3.64
C ASP A 101 -7.17 1.85 2.39
N HIS A 102 -6.06 1.11 2.41
CA HIS A 102 -5.65 0.27 1.29
C HIS A 102 -6.65 -0.87 1.02
N GLN A 103 -7.17 -1.51 2.06
CA GLN A 103 -8.20 -2.54 1.91
C GLN A 103 -9.50 -1.96 1.35
N ARG A 104 -9.94 -0.79 1.84
CA ARG A 104 -11.10 -0.08 1.30
C ARG A 104 -10.92 0.20 -0.19
N HIS A 105 -9.79 0.79 -0.58
CA HIS A 105 -9.51 1.10 -1.97
C HIS A 105 -9.51 -0.14 -2.87
N ARG A 106 -8.91 -1.25 -2.41
CA ARG A 106 -8.94 -2.53 -3.16
C ARG A 106 -10.37 -3.03 -3.39
N SER A 107 -11.23 -2.95 -2.37
CA SER A 107 -12.65 -3.35 -2.48
C SER A 107 -13.43 -2.47 -3.45
N GLU A 108 -13.21 -1.15 -3.41
CA GLU A 108 -13.83 -0.20 -4.34
C GLU A 108 -13.41 -0.47 -5.79
N VAL A 109 -12.13 -0.73 -6.04
CA VAL A 109 -11.63 -1.02 -7.39
C VAL A 109 -12.14 -2.36 -7.91
N ALA A 110 -12.23 -3.39 -7.06
CA ALA A 110 -12.77 -4.70 -7.43
C ALA A 110 -14.24 -4.64 -7.87
N THR A 111 -15.03 -3.74 -7.27
CA THR A 111 -16.48 -3.60 -7.56
C THR A 111 -16.79 -2.66 -8.73
N LYS A 112 -15.82 -1.89 -9.24
CA LYS A 112 -15.99 -1.01 -10.42
C LYS A 112 -16.27 -1.78 -11.71
N HIS A 113 -15.77 -3.01 -11.85
CA HIS A 113 -16.28 -3.92 -12.87
C HIS A 113 -17.67 -4.40 -12.42
N LYS A 114 -18.71 -3.69 -12.88
CA LYS A 114 -20.09 -4.14 -12.77
C LYS A 114 -20.23 -5.47 -13.52
N VAL A 115 -19.96 -6.58 -12.85
CA VAL A 115 -20.75 -7.79 -13.13
C VAL A 115 -22.16 -7.36 -12.78
N LEU A 116 -22.91 -6.94 -13.79
CA LEU A 116 -24.36 -6.82 -13.70
C LEU A 116 -24.83 -8.23 -13.36
N LEU A 117 -24.90 -8.54 -12.07
CA LEU A 117 -25.70 -9.64 -11.59
C LEU A 117 -27.11 -9.27 -12.03
N ARG A 118 -27.51 -9.81 -13.18
CA ARG A 118 -28.87 -9.74 -13.68
C ARG A 118 -29.69 -10.36 -12.57
N SER A 119 -30.33 -9.53 -11.75
CA SER A 119 -31.39 -9.99 -10.88
C SER A 119 -32.46 -10.53 -11.80
N TYR A 120 -32.61 -11.84 -11.86
CA TYR A 120 -33.80 -12.45 -12.42
C TYR A 120 -34.95 -12.00 -11.52
N GLN A 121 -35.64 -10.93 -11.92
CA GLN A 121 -36.96 -10.66 -11.39
C GLN A 121 -37.87 -11.76 -11.92
N SER A 122 -38.14 -12.76 -11.08
CA SER A 122 -39.23 -13.71 -11.29
C SER A 122 -40.52 -12.92 -11.38
N THR A 123 -41.00 -12.68 -12.59
CA THR A 123 -42.36 -12.19 -12.82
C THR A 123 -43.31 -13.34 -12.50
N PRO A 124 -44.28 -13.20 -11.59
CA PRO A 124 -45.32 -14.20 -11.44
C PRO A 124 -46.16 -14.21 -12.71
N GLN A 125 -46.08 -15.28 -13.51
CA GLN A 125 -47.05 -15.53 -14.56
C GLN A 125 -48.38 -15.90 -13.89
N THR A 126 -49.36 -15.00 -13.97
CA THR A 126 -50.76 -15.35 -13.73
C THR A 126 -51.24 -16.25 -14.88
N PRO A 127 -51.84 -17.42 -14.61
CA PRO A 127 -52.42 -18.26 -15.66
C PRO A 127 -53.68 -17.56 -16.21
N THR A 128 -53.64 -17.10 -17.45
CA THR A 128 -54.84 -16.70 -18.18
C THR A 128 -55.60 -17.94 -18.63
N THR A 129 -56.82 -18.09 -18.13
CA THR A 129 -57.80 -19.10 -18.52
C THR A 129 -58.13 -18.98 -20.02
N PRO A 130 -58.18 -20.10 -20.78
CA PRO A 130 -58.67 -20.06 -22.16
C PRO A 130 -60.20 -19.98 -22.20
N THR A 131 -60.70 -18.97 -22.90
CA THR A 131 -62.10 -18.75 -23.25
C THR A 131 -62.61 -19.85 -24.18
N THR A 132 -63.74 -20.46 -23.82
CA THR A 132 -64.49 -21.44 -24.63
C THR A 132 -65.10 -20.79 -25.87
N PRO A 133 -64.91 -21.30 -27.09
CA PRO A 133 -65.68 -20.85 -28.26
C PRO A 133 -67.05 -21.54 -28.26
N GLY A 134 -68.10 -20.73 -28.30
CA GLY A 134 -69.49 -21.15 -28.44
C GLY A 134 -69.81 -21.76 -29.79
N THR A 135 -70.81 -22.62 -29.74
CA THR A 135 -71.59 -23.27 -30.79
C THR A 135 -71.94 -22.39 -32.00
N LYS A 136 -71.70 -22.94 -33.20
CA LYS A 136 -72.72 -23.17 -34.23
C LYS A 136 -72.22 -24.18 -35.26
#